data_AF-A0AAD3DIM2-F1
#
_entry.id   AF-A0AAD3DIM2-F1
#
_cell.length_a   1.000
_cell.length_b   1.000
_cell.length_c   1.000
_cell.angle_alpha   90.00
_cell.angle_beta   90.00
_cell.angle_gamma   90.00
#
_symmetry.space_group_name_H-M   'P 1'
#
loop_
_entity.id
_entity.type
_entity.pdbx_description
1 polymer ?
#
loop_
_entity_poly.entity_id
_entity_poly.type
_entity_poly.pdbx_seq_one_letter_code
_entity_poly.pdbx_strand_id
1 'polypeptide(L)'
;LRGQEAERLAAAQQANREAEAAKSAATSAAQAVSRCRGDLERLRGELRGGMAAALGDPRVGEEDYNNRVTAVQKAEDKRRSRLGKAHAMQTLFGSYREMVVGGHDCPLCRRGFSEEERRACVEYIDQDMRDLPSSIADCQSSLAQLQRQLDALRGLQPTWVRLGDLAGRLPGLEREAQAARQAEEEAAERAEASQADYAEVQERVRELGRLHAEVVWPLDRLGAEVEG
;
A
#
# COMPACT_ATOMS: atom_id res chain seq x y z
N LEU A 1 56.88 7.07 20.93
CA LEU A 1 56.09 6.17 21.80
C LEU A 1 54.86 6.87 22.35
N ARG A 2 54.95 7.88 23.24
CA ARG A 2 53.77 8.63 23.70
C ARG A 2 52.91 9.23 22.57
N GLY A 3 53.54 9.73 21.51
CA GLY A 3 52.82 10.19 20.31
C GLY A 3 52.09 9.07 19.56
N GLN A 4 52.72 7.90 19.40
CA GLN A 4 52.11 6.73 18.74
C GLN A 4 50.94 6.16 19.54
N GLU A 5 51.05 6.12 20.88
CA GLU A 5 49.95 5.72 21.76
C GLU A 5 48.75 6.67 21.63
N ALA A 6 48.99 7.99 21.63
CA ALA A 6 47.95 8.98 21.45
C ALA A 6 47.27 8.90 20.07
N GLU A 7 48.05 8.69 19.00
CA GLU A 7 47.52 8.48 17.64
C GLU A 7 46.65 7.22 17.55
N ARG A 8 47.09 6.10 18.14
CA ARG A 8 46.33 4.84 18.13
C ARG A 8 45.08 4.91 19.00
N LEU A 9 45.14 5.58 20.14
CA LEU A 9 43.96 5.87 20.97
C LEU A 9 42.95 6.71 20.19
N ALA A 10 43.39 7.75 19.50
CA ALA A 10 42.51 8.59 18.69
C ALA A 10 41.87 7.80 17.54
N ALA A 11 42.64 6.95 16.87
CA ALA A 11 42.13 6.06 15.82
C ALA A 11 41.07 5.08 16.36
N ALA A 12 41.33 4.42 17.50
CA ALA A 12 40.38 3.50 18.12
C ALA A 12 39.09 4.23 18.58
N GLN A 13 39.21 5.43 19.15
CA GLN A 13 38.05 6.24 19.51
C GLN A 13 37.23 6.67 18.30
N GLN A 14 37.89 7.06 17.20
CA GLN A 14 37.23 7.44 15.97
C GLN A 14 36.50 6.25 15.33
N ALA A 15 37.15 5.07 15.25
CA ALA A 15 36.54 3.87 14.72
C ALA A 15 35.31 3.41 15.55
N ASN A 16 35.39 3.51 16.89
CA ASN A 16 34.23 3.25 17.75
C ASN A 16 33.06 4.23 17.49
N ARG A 17 33.33 5.52 17.31
CA ARG A 17 32.29 6.50 16.97
C ARG A 17 31.64 6.21 15.63
N GLU A 18 32.44 5.79 14.64
CA GLU A 18 31.94 5.38 13.32
C GLU A 18 31.07 4.13 13.41
N ALA A 19 31.46 3.13 14.22
CA ALA A 19 30.67 1.94 14.47
C ALA A 19 29.34 2.26 15.18
N GLU A 20 29.35 3.12 16.20
CA GLU A 20 28.14 3.59 16.87
C GLU A 20 27.20 4.34 15.91
N ALA A 21 27.75 5.21 15.06
CA ALA A 21 26.99 5.92 14.03
C ALA A 21 26.37 4.94 13.02
N ALA A 22 27.15 3.98 12.51
CA ALA A 22 26.67 2.97 11.57
C ALA A 22 25.56 2.10 12.17
N LYS A 23 25.71 1.65 13.43
CA LYS A 23 24.68 0.94 14.19
C LYS A 23 23.39 1.73 14.34
N SER A 24 23.50 3.03 14.63
CA SER A 24 22.33 3.91 14.75
C SER A 24 21.59 4.07 13.40
N ALA A 25 22.34 4.13 12.29
CA ALA A 25 21.81 4.20 10.94
C ALA A 25 21.12 2.88 10.54
N ALA A 26 21.75 1.73 10.80
CA ALA A 26 21.17 0.41 10.55
C ALA A 26 19.88 0.19 11.35
N THR A 27 19.86 0.59 12.62
CA THR A 27 18.65 0.56 13.46
C THR A 27 17.54 1.43 12.88
N SER A 28 17.87 2.65 12.46
CA SER A 28 16.89 3.59 11.88
C SER A 28 16.30 3.07 10.56
N ALA A 29 17.13 2.49 9.70
CA ALA A 29 16.70 1.89 8.44
C ALA A 29 15.81 0.65 8.67
N ALA A 30 16.18 -0.22 9.63
CA ALA A 30 15.36 -1.37 10.02
C ALA A 30 13.99 -0.94 10.57
N GLN A 31 13.93 0.12 11.39
CA GLN A 31 12.67 0.68 11.86
C GLN A 31 11.83 1.26 10.73
N ALA A 32 12.43 1.90 9.72
CA ALA A 32 11.71 2.41 8.56
C ALA A 32 11.05 1.29 7.75
N VAL A 33 11.75 0.17 7.54
CA VAL A 33 11.18 -1.04 6.90
C VAL A 33 10.03 -1.60 7.74
N SER A 34 10.21 -1.74 9.05
CA SER A 34 9.18 -2.25 9.96
C SER A 34 7.92 -1.39 9.94
N ARG A 35 8.07 -0.05 10.02
CA ARG A 35 6.94 0.89 9.90
C ARG A 35 6.22 0.76 8.56
N CYS A 36 6.96 0.68 7.47
CA CYS A 36 6.39 0.54 6.13
C CYS A 36 5.57 -0.76 6.00
N ARG A 37 6.09 -1.89 6.50
CA ARG A 37 5.38 -3.18 6.50
C ARG A 37 4.12 -3.14 7.37
N GLY A 38 4.19 -2.56 8.57
CA GLY A 38 3.02 -2.39 9.44
C GLY A 38 1.93 -1.51 8.80
N ASP A 39 2.32 -0.42 8.13
CA ASP A 39 1.39 0.41 7.38
C ASP A 39 0.75 -0.34 6.20
N LEU A 40 1.52 -1.15 5.47
CA LEU A 40 0.99 -1.98 4.39
C LEU A 40 -0.05 -2.99 4.89
N GLU A 41 0.24 -3.69 5.98
CA GLU A 41 -0.71 -4.65 6.57
C GLU A 41 -1.99 -3.98 7.05
N ARG A 42 -1.87 -2.81 7.70
CA ARG A 42 -3.03 -2.01 8.12
C ARG A 42 -3.88 -1.60 6.92
N LEU A 43 -3.28 -1.03 5.88
CA LEU A 43 -3.99 -0.60 4.67
C LEU A 43 -4.63 -1.78 3.92
N ARG A 44 -3.97 -2.95 3.87
CA ARG A 44 -4.57 -4.19 3.33
C ARG A 44 -5.80 -4.62 4.13
N GLY A 45 -5.74 -4.52 5.46
CA GLY A 45 -6.88 -4.79 6.34
C GLY A 45 -8.05 -3.83 6.09
N GLU A 46 -7.77 -2.53 6.04
CA GLU A 46 -8.76 -1.48 5.75
C GLU A 46 -9.42 -1.69 4.39
N LEU A 47 -8.62 -2.00 3.36
CA LEU A 47 -9.11 -2.21 2.00
C LEU A 47 -9.98 -3.47 1.90
N ARG A 48 -9.52 -4.61 2.42
CA ARG A 48 -10.31 -5.85 2.44
C ARG A 48 -11.61 -5.68 3.22
N GLY A 49 -11.54 -5.06 4.41
CA GLY A 49 -12.71 -4.78 5.23
C GLY A 49 -13.71 -3.86 4.54
N GLY A 50 -13.22 -2.78 3.92
CA GLY A 50 -14.04 -1.85 3.15
C GLY A 50 -14.69 -2.49 1.93
N MET A 51 -13.94 -3.30 1.17
CA MET A 51 -14.45 -4.02 0.00
C MET A 51 -15.50 -5.06 0.39
N ALA A 52 -15.26 -5.82 1.46
CA ALA A 52 -16.23 -6.77 1.98
C ALA A 52 -17.52 -6.09 2.43
N ALA A 53 -17.43 -4.93 3.10
CA ALA A 53 -18.59 -4.15 3.51
C ALA A 53 -19.36 -3.56 2.30
N ALA A 54 -18.65 -3.06 1.29
CA ALA A 54 -19.26 -2.51 0.08
C ALA A 54 -19.98 -3.59 -0.77
N LEU A 55 -19.36 -4.76 -0.92
CA LEU A 55 -19.85 -5.81 -1.81
C LEU A 55 -20.74 -6.84 -1.12
N GLY A 56 -20.68 -6.93 0.22
CA GLY A 56 -21.32 -8.00 0.99
C GLY A 56 -20.64 -9.36 0.81
N ASP A 57 -19.37 -9.38 0.42
CA ASP A 57 -18.59 -10.60 0.17
C ASP A 57 -17.28 -10.58 0.96
N PRO A 58 -17.10 -11.45 1.97
CA PRO A 58 -15.89 -11.48 2.80
C PRO A 58 -14.69 -12.13 2.09
N ARG A 59 -14.86 -12.73 0.91
CA ARG A 59 -13.81 -13.47 0.20
C ARG A 59 -13.02 -12.62 -0.79
N VAL A 60 -13.27 -11.31 -0.83
CA VAL A 60 -12.65 -10.42 -1.81
C VAL A 60 -11.24 -10.03 -1.35
N GLY A 61 -10.24 -10.35 -2.18
CA GLY A 61 -8.85 -9.93 -1.97
C GLY A 61 -8.61 -8.47 -2.35
N GLU A 62 -7.55 -7.86 -1.83
CA GLU A 62 -7.20 -6.48 -2.18
C GLU A 62 -6.84 -6.29 -3.66
N GLU A 63 -6.23 -7.31 -4.27
CA GLU A 63 -5.80 -7.35 -5.66
C GLU A 63 -6.97 -7.21 -6.65
N ASP A 64 -8.18 -7.53 -6.20
CA ASP A 64 -9.41 -7.47 -6.98
C ASP A 64 -10.01 -6.06 -7.08
N TYR A 65 -9.48 -5.07 -6.35
CA TYR A 65 -10.09 -3.75 -6.23
C TYR A 65 -10.54 -3.14 -7.57
N ASN A 66 -9.62 -3.01 -8.54
CA ASN A 66 -9.92 -2.44 -9.86
C ASN A 66 -10.93 -3.28 -10.66
N ASN A 67 -10.85 -4.61 -10.54
CA ASN A 67 -11.77 -5.53 -11.21
C ASN A 67 -13.18 -5.37 -10.64
N ARG A 68 -13.32 -5.22 -9.33
CA ARG A 68 -14.62 -5.03 -8.66
C ARG A 68 -15.24 -3.69 -8.99
N VAL A 69 -14.47 -2.60 -8.97
CA VAL A 69 -14.94 -1.27 -9.41
C VAL A 69 -15.48 -1.35 -10.84
N THR A 70 -14.72 -1.96 -11.75
CA THR A 70 -15.12 -2.13 -13.16
C THR A 70 -16.36 -3.01 -13.31
N ALA A 71 -16.46 -4.10 -12.54
CA ALA A 71 -17.59 -5.02 -12.59
C ALA A 71 -18.89 -4.35 -12.11
N VAL A 72 -18.84 -3.61 -11.00
CA VAL A 72 -19.99 -2.85 -10.49
C VAL A 72 -20.41 -1.76 -11.46
N GLN A 73 -19.45 -1.02 -12.05
CA GLN A 73 -19.74 -0.01 -13.07
C GLN A 73 -20.45 -0.60 -14.30
N LYS A 74 -19.95 -1.73 -14.82
CA LYS A 74 -20.58 -2.43 -15.96
C LYS A 74 -21.99 -2.94 -15.61
N ALA A 75 -22.19 -3.42 -14.38
CA ALA A 75 -23.50 -3.85 -13.91
C ALA A 75 -24.47 -2.67 -13.83
N GLU A 76 -24.03 -1.52 -13.31
CA GLU A 76 -24.77 -0.26 -13.25
C GLU A 76 -25.19 0.20 -14.65
N ASP A 77 -24.26 0.26 -15.61
CA ASP A 77 -24.53 0.70 -16.98
C ASP A 77 -25.53 -0.22 -17.69
N LYS A 78 -25.39 -1.54 -17.49
CA LYS A 78 -26.35 -2.52 -18.02
C LYS A 78 -27.73 -2.32 -17.42
N ARG A 79 -27.84 -1.99 -16.13
CA ARG A 79 -29.12 -1.76 -15.47
C ARG A 79 -29.75 -0.43 -15.88
N ARG A 80 -28.95 0.63 -16.04
CA ARG A 80 -29.36 1.92 -16.59
C ARG A 80 -29.91 1.77 -18.01
N SER A 81 -29.24 0.99 -18.86
CA SER A 81 -29.73 0.69 -20.21
C SER A 81 -31.08 -0.04 -20.20
N ARG A 82 -31.24 -1.04 -19.32
CA ARG A 82 -32.53 -1.76 -19.17
C ARG A 82 -33.65 -0.84 -18.66
N LEU A 83 -33.36 0.02 -17.70
CA LEU A 83 -34.32 1.02 -17.20
C LEU A 83 -34.78 1.96 -18.33
N GLY A 84 -33.84 2.46 -19.13
CA GLY A 84 -34.15 3.30 -20.29
C GLY A 84 -35.06 2.61 -21.31
N LYS A 85 -34.81 1.33 -21.59
CA LYS A 85 -35.69 0.53 -22.46
C LYS A 85 -37.10 0.34 -21.88
N ALA A 86 -37.20 0.05 -20.58
CA ALA A 86 -38.49 -0.11 -19.91
C ALA A 86 -39.32 1.18 -19.94
N HIS A 87 -38.71 2.33 -19.66
CA HIS A 87 -39.39 3.63 -19.80
C HIS A 87 -39.79 3.93 -21.25
N ALA A 88 -38.92 3.65 -22.23
CA ALA A 88 -39.26 3.85 -23.64
C ALA A 88 -40.45 2.97 -24.08
N MET A 89 -40.46 1.69 -23.66
CA MET A 89 -41.60 0.79 -23.90
C MET A 89 -42.87 1.31 -23.25
N GLN A 90 -42.81 1.74 -21.98
CA GLN A 90 -43.97 2.27 -21.26
C GLN A 90 -44.59 3.48 -21.98
N THR A 91 -43.76 4.43 -22.42
CA THR A 91 -44.21 5.60 -23.17
C THR A 91 -44.78 5.22 -24.54
N LEU A 92 -44.08 4.33 -25.27
CA LEU A 92 -44.49 3.91 -26.61
C LEU A 92 -45.84 3.18 -26.59
N PHE A 93 -45.96 2.17 -25.72
CA PHE A 93 -47.19 1.40 -25.57
C PHE A 93 -48.34 2.24 -25.01
N GLY A 94 -48.06 3.18 -24.10
CA GLY A 94 -49.05 4.15 -23.64
C GLY A 94 -49.62 4.99 -24.79
N SER A 95 -48.75 5.53 -25.65
CA SER A 95 -49.17 6.28 -26.85
C SER A 95 -49.91 5.42 -27.87
N TYR A 96 -49.47 4.17 -28.08
CA TYR A 96 -50.16 3.22 -28.97
C TYR A 96 -51.57 2.93 -28.46
N ARG A 97 -51.71 2.67 -27.17
CA ARG A 97 -53.01 2.43 -26.54
C ARG A 97 -53.96 3.60 -26.76
N GLU A 98 -53.50 4.83 -26.53
CA GLU A 98 -54.29 6.04 -26.76
C GLU A 98 -54.73 6.19 -28.22
N MET A 99 -53.84 5.93 -29.18
CA MET A 99 -54.16 5.97 -30.61
C MET A 99 -55.19 4.90 -31.01
N VAL A 100 -55.04 3.66 -30.53
CA VAL A 100 -55.97 2.56 -30.86
C VAL A 100 -57.36 2.82 -30.26
N VAL A 101 -57.41 3.32 -29.03
CA VAL A 101 -58.67 3.63 -28.34
C VAL A 101 -59.37 4.84 -28.98
N GLY A 102 -58.63 5.92 -29.29
CA GLY A 102 -59.22 7.17 -29.79
C GLY A 102 -59.42 7.25 -31.30
N GLY A 103 -58.54 6.63 -32.10
CA GLY A 103 -58.53 6.74 -33.57
C GLY A 103 -58.98 5.49 -34.31
N HIS A 104 -59.08 4.33 -33.64
CA HIS A 104 -59.41 3.04 -34.26
C HIS A 104 -58.47 2.59 -35.39
N ASP A 105 -57.27 3.18 -35.48
CA ASP A 105 -56.27 2.85 -36.48
C ASP A 105 -55.04 2.19 -35.84
N CYS A 106 -54.38 1.33 -36.60
CA CYS A 106 -53.11 0.73 -36.20
C CYS A 106 -52.01 1.79 -36.13
N PRO A 107 -51.30 1.94 -35.00
CA PRO A 107 -50.28 2.98 -34.82
C PRO A 107 -49.05 2.80 -35.73
N LEU A 108 -48.86 1.61 -36.31
CA LEU A 108 -47.72 1.28 -37.18
C LEU A 108 -48.04 1.45 -38.66
N CYS A 109 -49.16 0.89 -39.13
CA CYS A 109 -49.51 0.87 -40.56
C CYS A 109 -50.69 1.78 -40.93
N ARG A 110 -51.31 2.44 -39.94
CA ARG A 110 -52.48 3.32 -40.09
C ARG A 110 -53.70 2.65 -40.75
N ARG A 111 -53.73 1.33 -40.77
CA ARG A 111 -54.93 0.57 -41.19
C ARG A 111 -55.97 0.67 -40.08
N GLY A 112 -57.22 0.97 -40.45
CA GLY A 112 -58.35 0.88 -39.53
C GLY A 112 -58.53 -0.53 -38.96
N PHE A 113 -58.95 -0.61 -37.71
CA PHE A 113 -59.30 -1.84 -37.01
C PHE A 113 -60.80 -2.11 -37.10
N SER A 114 -61.17 -3.39 -37.18
CA SER A 114 -62.50 -3.80 -36.74
C SER A 114 -62.62 -3.67 -35.21
N GLU A 115 -63.84 -3.67 -34.68
CA GLU A 115 -64.07 -3.65 -33.23
C GLU A 115 -63.39 -4.81 -32.49
N GLU A 116 -63.39 -6.00 -33.08
CA GLU A 116 -62.78 -7.20 -32.52
C GLU A 116 -61.25 -7.10 -32.53
N GLU A 117 -60.66 -6.65 -33.65
CA GLU A 117 -59.22 -6.43 -33.77
C GLU A 117 -58.73 -5.35 -32.80
N ARG A 118 -59.53 -4.29 -32.62
CA ARG A 118 -59.21 -3.20 -31.68
C ARG A 118 -59.13 -3.72 -30.25
N ARG A 119 -60.12 -4.50 -29.79
CA ARG A 119 -60.11 -5.08 -28.44
C ARG A 119 -58.92 -5.99 -28.22
N ALA A 120 -58.64 -6.89 -29.17
CA ALA A 120 -57.49 -7.78 -29.09
C ALA A 120 -56.16 -7.01 -29.05
N CYS A 121 -56.03 -5.93 -29.83
CA CYS A 121 -54.84 -5.08 -29.83
C CYS A 121 -54.66 -4.35 -28.50
N VAL A 122 -55.72 -3.78 -27.93
CA VAL A 122 -55.66 -3.12 -26.61
C VAL A 122 -55.32 -4.13 -25.51
N GLU A 123 -55.92 -5.31 -25.51
CA GLU A 123 -55.59 -6.37 -24.55
C GLU A 123 -54.12 -6.79 -24.63
N TYR A 124 -53.56 -6.91 -25.84
CA TYR A 124 -52.14 -7.22 -26.04
C TYR A 124 -51.23 -6.11 -25.49
N ILE A 125 -51.56 -4.85 -25.77
CA ILE A 125 -50.82 -3.69 -25.24
C ILE A 125 -50.90 -3.66 -23.71
N ASP A 126 -52.08 -3.87 -23.13
CA ASP A 126 -52.29 -3.89 -21.68
C ASP A 126 -51.55 -5.06 -21.01
N GLN A 127 -51.46 -6.20 -21.70
CA GLN A 127 -50.67 -7.35 -21.25
C GLN A 127 -49.17 -7.04 -21.24
N ASP A 128 -48.63 -6.43 -22.31
CA ASP A 128 -47.22 -6.03 -22.40
C ASP A 128 -46.85 -4.93 -21.40
N MET A 129 -47.79 -4.03 -21.09
CA MET A 129 -47.59 -2.96 -20.12
C MET A 129 -47.69 -3.42 -18.66
N ARG A 130 -48.34 -4.55 -18.37
CA ARG A 130 -48.66 -5.01 -17.01
C ARG A 130 -47.43 -5.11 -16.12
N ASP A 131 -46.33 -5.65 -16.64
CA ASP A 131 -45.12 -5.95 -15.87
C ASP A 131 -44.06 -4.84 -15.96
N LEU A 132 -44.30 -3.78 -16.75
CA LEU A 132 -43.34 -2.67 -16.87
C LEU A 132 -43.14 -1.89 -15.56
N PRO A 133 -44.18 -1.54 -14.78
CA PRO A 133 -43.99 -0.79 -13.53
C PRO A 133 -43.13 -1.54 -12.51
N SER A 134 -43.32 -2.84 -12.34
CA SER A 134 -42.51 -3.66 -11.43
C SER A 134 -41.06 -3.76 -11.93
N SER A 135 -40.87 -4.01 -13.24
CA SER A 135 -39.53 -4.03 -13.87
C SER A 135 -38.77 -2.70 -13.72
N ILE A 136 -39.46 -1.57 -13.84
CA ILE A 136 -38.91 -0.23 -13.60
C ILE A 136 -38.48 -0.08 -12.14
N ALA A 137 -39.36 -0.40 -11.19
CA ALA A 137 -39.08 -0.31 -9.76
C ALA A 137 -37.89 -1.19 -9.35
N ASP A 138 -37.82 -2.41 -9.87
CA ASP A 138 -36.70 -3.34 -9.63
C ASP A 138 -35.38 -2.79 -10.19
N CYS A 139 -35.41 -2.21 -11.40
CA CYS A 139 -34.23 -1.59 -11.99
C CYS A 139 -33.77 -0.36 -11.19
N GLN A 140 -34.69 0.48 -10.70
CA GLN A 140 -34.37 1.64 -9.87
C GLN A 140 -33.76 1.23 -8.52
N SER A 141 -34.36 0.25 -7.84
CA SER A 141 -33.82 -0.30 -6.58
C SER A 141 -32.42 -0.89 -6.77
N SER A 142 -32.23 -1.68 -7.82
CA SER A 142 -30.94 -2.28 -8.16
C SER A 142 -29.89 -1.22 -8.51
N LEU A 143 -30.26 -0.15 -9.23
CA LEU A 143 -29.36 0.97 -9.51
C LEU A 143 -28.94 1.70 -8.24
N ALA A 144 -29.89 2.00 -7.34
CA ALA A 144 -29.59 2.65 -6.06
C ALA A 144 -28.67 1.79 -5.17
N GLN A 145 -28.80 0.47 -5.23
CA GLN A 145 -27.85 -0.43 -4.58
C GLN A 145 -26.46 -0.35 -5.23
N LEU A 146 -26.37 -0.51 -6.56
CA LEU A 146 -25.10 -0.49 -7.29
C LEU A 146 -24.35 0.82 -7.12
N GLN A 147 -25.05 1.96 -7.12
CA GLN A 147 -24.45 3.27 -6.85
C GLN A 147 -23.87 3.36 -5.44
N ARG A 148 -24.59 2.89 -4.41
CA ARG A 148 -24.04 2.83 -3.05
C ARG A 148 -22.78 1.96 -2.97
N GLN A 149 -22.76 0.83 -3.67
CA GLN A 149 -21.57 -0.03 -3.72
C GLN A 149 -20.40 0.66 -4.43
N LEU A 150 -20.67 1.32 -5.56
CA LEU A 150 -19.68 2.04 -6.35
C LEU A 150 -19.08 3.22 -5.58
N ASP A 151 -19.91 4.00 -4.89
CA ASP A 151 -19.48 5.13 -4.06
C ASP A 151 -18.63 4.65 -2.88
N ALA A 152 -19.04 3.56 -2.22
CA ALA A 152 -18.26 2.94 -1.15
C ALA A 152 -16.89 2.45 -1.66
N LEU A 153 -16.84 1.78 -2.81
CA LEU A 153 -15.58 1.35 -3.42
C LEU A 153 -14.70 2.54 -3.81
N ARG A 154 -15.26 3.58 -4.43
CA ARG A 154 -14.52 4.81 -4.78
C ARG A 154 -13.96 5.52 -3.54
N GLY A 155 -14.67 5.45 -2.42
CA GLY A 155 -14.17 5.94 -1.12
C GLY A 155 -12.89 5.26 -0.64
N LEU A 156 -12.62 4.03 -1.11
CA LEU A 156 -11.40 3.27 -0.79
C LEU A 156 -10.23 3.57 -1.75
N GLN A 157 -10.45 4.33 -2.82
CA GLN A 157 -9.42 4.65 -3.80
C GLN A 157 -8.17 5.30 -3.19
N PRO A 158 -8.26 6.24 -2.22
CA PRO A 158 -7.07 6.81 -1.59
C PRO A 158 -6.24 5.75 -0.85
N THR A 159 -6.89 4.80 -0.18
CA THR A 159 -6.24 3.68 0.52
C THR A 159 -5.52 2.77 -0.47
N TRP A 160 -6.17 2.43 -1.59
CA TRP A 160 -5.56 1.63 -2.67
C TRP A 160 -4.32 2.30 -3.27
N VAL A 161 -4.40 3.60 -3.57
CA VAL A 161 -3.26 4.36 -4.12
C VAL A 161 -2.09 4.39 -3.13
N ARG A 162 -2.36 4.71 -1.85
CA ARG A 162 -1.33 4.74 -0.81
C ARG A 162 -0.68 3.36 -0.59
N LEU A 163 -1.46 2.29 -0.70
CA LEU A 163 -0.94 0.92 -0.63
C LEU A 163 0.02 0.65 -1.78
N GLY A 164 -0.33 1.05 -3.01
CA GLY A 164 0.55 0.96 -4.18
C GLY A 164 1.86 1.74 -4.00
N ASP A 165 1.79 2.97 -3.51
CA ASP A 165 2.96 3.81 -3.27
C ASP A 165 3.91 3.19 -2.23
N LEU A 166 3.37 2.69 -1.12
CA LEU A 166 4.18 2.03 -0.08
C LEU A 166 4.78 0.72 -0.57
N ALA A 167 4.02 -0.08 -1.34
CA ALA A 167 4.50 -1.31 -1.94
C ALA A 167 5.65 -1.05 -2.92
N GLY A 168 5.59 0.06 -3.67
CA GLY A 168 6.68 0.50 -4.54
C GLY A 168 7.92 1.01 -3.79
N ARG A 169 7.75 1.62 -2.62
CA ARG A 169 8.86 2.15 -1.78
C ARG A 169 9.57 1.07 -0.97
N LEU A 170 8.86 0.02 -0.54
CA LEU A 170 9.39 -1.02 0.33
C LEU A 170 10.71 -1.66 -0.17
N PRO A 171 10.85 -2.05 -1.45
CA PRO A 171 12.11 -2.62 -1.95
C PRO A 171 13.30 -1.65 -1.93
N GLY A 172 13.04 -0.34 -1.96
CA GLY A 172 14.08 0.68 -1.77
C GLY A 172 14.56 0.71 -0.33
N LEU A 173 13.62 0.78 0.62
CA LEU A 173 13.90 0.76 2.05
C LEU A 173 14.61 -0.54 2.49
N GLU A 174 14.25 -1.68 1.91
CA GLU A 174 14.92 -2.96 2.19
C GLU A 174 16.37 -2.97 1.71
N ARG A 175 16.65 -2.39 0.54
CA ARG A 175 18.02 -2.22 0.03
C ARG A 175 18.83 -1.26 0.91
N GLU A 176 18.24 -0.14 1.31
CA GLU A 176 18.87 0.82 2.23
C GLU A 176 19.19 0.18 3.59
N ALA A 177 18.25 -0.61 4.14
CA ALA A 177 18.47 -1.32 5.40
C ALA A 177 19.56 -2.39 5.27
N GLN A 178 19.63 -3.10 4.14
CA GLN A 178 20.70 -4.07 3.90
C GLN A 178 22.07 -3.40 3.77
N ALA A 179 22.14 -2.28 3.02
CA ALA A 179 23.38 -1.52 2.89
C ALA A 179 23.85 -0.93 4.23
N ALA A 180 22.91 -0.43 5.05
CA ALA A 180 23.23 0.09 6.38
C ALA A 180 23.75 -1.00 7.33
N ARG A 181 23.23 -2.24 7.23
CA ARG A 181 23.74 -3.38 8.00
C ARG A 181 25.16 -3.78 7.58
N GLN A 182 25.44 -3.81 6.28
CA GLN A 182 26.78 -4.07 5.78
C GLN A 182 27.77 -3.01 6.28
N ALA A 183 27.38 -1.73 6.24
CA ALA A 183 28.20 -0.65 6.78
C ALA A 183 28.42 -0.75 8.31
N GLU A 184 27.42 -1.23 9.06
CA GLU A 184 27.56 -1.53 10.50
C GLU A 184 28.58 -2.64 10.74
N GLU A 185 28.48 -3.75 10.00
CA GLU A 185 29.42 -4.89 10.10
C GLU A 185 30.86 -4.45 9.78
N GLU A 186 31.07 -3.75 8.66
CA GLU A 186 32.39 -3.24 8.28
C GLU A 186 32.96 -2.23 9.31
N ALA A 187 32.11 -1.37 9.87
CA ALA A 187 32.55 -0.39 10.88
C ALA A 187 32.89 -1.06 12.21
N ALA A 188 32.15 -2.10 12.60
CA ALA A 188 32.44 -2.91 13.78
C ALA A 188 33.78 -3.65 13.63
N GLU A 189 34.03 -4.28 12.48
CA GLU A 189 35.32 -4.94 12.20
C GLU A 189 36.50 -3.95 12.28
N ARG A 190 36.34 -2.75 11.72
CA ARG A 190 37.36 -1.68 11.82
C ARG A 190 37.58 -1.21 13.25
N ALA A 191 36.52 -1.11 14.04
CA ALA A 191 36.59 -0.72 15.45
C ALA A 191 37.34 -1.78 16.28
N GLU A 192 37.02 -3.07 16.08
CA GLU A 192 37.70 -4.19 16.73
C GLU A 192 39.19 -4.24 16.36
N ALA A 193 39.52 -4.11 15.07
CA ALA A 193 40.92 -4.05 14.61
C ALA A 193 41.69 -2.88 15.23
N SER A 194 41.09 -1.68 15.26
CA SER A 194 41.72 -0.50 15.85
C SER A 194 41.90 -0.63 17.36
N GLN A 195 40.99 -1.31 18.04
CA GLN A 195 41.09 -1.59 19.48
C GLN A 195 42.19 -2.61 19.78
N ALA A 196 42.34 -3.64 18.94
CA ALA A 196 43.43 -4.61 19.04
C ALA A 196 44.80 -3.93 18.84
N ASP A 197 44.94 -3.08 17.81
CA ASP A 197 46.15 -2.29 17.54
C ASP A 197 46.51 -1.39 18.73
N TYR A 198 45.51 -0.73 19.34
CA TYR A 198 45.72 0.11 20.51
C TYR A 198 46.17 -0.71 21.74
N ALA A 199 45.57 -1.88 21.96
CA ALA A 199 45.95 -2.79 23.04
C ALA A 199 47.40 -3.27 22.91
N GLU A 200 47.85 -3.60 21.69
CA GLU A 200 49.24 -3.98 21.44
C GLU A 200 50.20 -2.84 21.80
N VAL A 201 49.90 -1.60 21.39
CA VAL A 201 50.73 -0.44 21.72
C VAL A 201 50.74 -0.16 23.23
N GLN A 202 49.61 -0.32 23.92
CA GLN A 202 49.58 -0.20 25.38
C GLN A 202 50.48 -1.23 26.07
N GLU A 203 50.44 -2.49 25.65
CA GLU A 203 51.31 -3.53 26.21
C GLU A 203 52.79 -3.20 25.97
N ARG A 204 53.15 -2.73 24.78
CA ARG A 204 54.53 -2.28 24.49
C ARG A 204 54.95 -1.09 25.37
N VAL A 205 54.07 -0.13 25.60
CA VAL A 205 54.34 1.00 26.51
C VAL A 205 54.52 0.53 27.95
N ARG A 206 53.69 -0.41 28.42
CA ARG A 206 53.81 -1.03 29.75
C ARG A 206 55.13 -1.77 29.91
N GLU A 207 55.50 -2.58 28.91
CA GLU A 207 56.74 -3.34 28.90
C GLU A 207 57.98 -2.41 28.92
N LEU A 208 57.97 -1.35 28.11
CA LEU A 208 59.05 -0.35 28.12
C LEU A 208 59.11 0.42 29.44
N GLY A 209 57.96 0.73 30.05
CA GLY A 209 57.90 1.32 31.38
C GLY A 209 58.54 0.41 32.44
N ARG A 210 58.26 -0.90 32.38
CA ARG A 210 58.89 -1.90 33.24
C ARG A 210 60.41 -1.96 33.02
N LEU A 211 60.87 -2.08 31.77
CA LEU A 211 62.30 -2.14 31.44
C LEU A 211 63.05 -0.87 31.86
N HIS A 212 62.43 0.31 31.72
CA HIS A 212 63.02 1.56 32.18
C HIS A 212 63.21 1.58 33.71
N ALA A 213 62.23 1.08 34.47
CA ALA A 213 62.32 0.98 35.92
C ALA A 213 63.34 -0.09 36.38
N GLU A 214 63.39 -1.24 35.70
CA GLU A 214 64.21 -2.39 36.10
C GLU A 214 65.67 -2.31 35.64
N VAL A 215 65.95 -1.67 34.50
CA VAL A 215 67.28 -1.70 33.86
C VAL A 215 67.89 -0.31 33.77
N VAL A 216 67.14 0.66 33.21
CA VAL A 216 67.69 1.99 32.93
C VAL A 216 67.92 2.76 34.23
N TRP A 217 66.96 2.77 35.14
CA TRP A 217 67.10 3.51 36.40
C TRP A 217 68.27 3.01 37.28
N PRO A 218 68.49 1.68 37.46
CA PRO A 218 69.68 1.19 38.14
C PRO A 218 70.99 1.52 37.42
N LEU A 219 71.02 1.50 36.08
CA LEU A 219 72.21 1.88 35.31
C LEU A 219 72.52 3.37 35.43
N ASP A 220 71.51 4.24 35.33
CA ASP A 220 71.66 5.69 35.50
C ASP A 220 72.17 6.02 36.90
N ARG A 221 71.65 5.31 37.92
CA ARG A 221 72.13 5.42 39.29
C ARG A 221 73.60 4.98 39.42
N LEU A 222 73.97 3.83 38.87
CA LEU A 222 75.35 3.34 38.90
C LEU A 222 76.30 4.28 38.15
N GLY A 223 75.87 4.86 37.01
CA GLY A 223 76.64 5.86 36.27
C GLY A 223 76.90 7.11 37.11
N ALA A 224 75.86 7.62 37.78
CA ALA A 224 76.00 8.75 38.70
C ALA A 224 76.92 8.44 39.90
N GLU A 225 76.93 7.20 40.39
CA GLU A 225 77.84 6.73 41.45
C GLU A 225 79.31 6.59 40.97
N VAL A 226 79.57 6.47 39.66
CA VAL A 226 80.92 6.35 39.08
C VAL A 226 81.50 7.71 38.65
N GLU A 227 80.65 8.65 38.24
CA GLU A 227 81.07 9.99 37.79
C GLU A 227 81.22 11.02 38.93
N GLY A 228 80.64 10.75 40.10
CA GLY A 228 80.76 11.58 41.33
C GLY A 228 81.86 11.11 42.26
#